data_AF-A0A1F5S7I9-F1
#
_entry.id   AF-A0A1F5S7I9-F1
#
_cell.length_a   1.000
_cell.length_b   1.000
_cell.length_c   1.000
_cell.angle_alpha   90.00
_cell.angle_beta   90.00
_cell.angle_gamma   90.00
#
_symmetry.space_group_name_H-M   'P 1'
#
loop_
_entity.id
_entity.type
_entity.pdbx_description
1 polymer ?
#
loop_
_entity_poly.entity_id
_entity_poly.type
_entity_poly.pdbx_seq_one_letter_code
_entity_poly.pdbx_strand_id
1 'polypeptide(L)'
;MKVYNMKKFILITIIATSIAILARVKTVYAANCGGATVCNCGDTVTSNYILNADLTCTGHGLVVGADGITINGGNHTITGDGGSTDYGINNTSGYDNITIQDFANITNFNTGIFLMMSAGSTIQNITIGSNYYGIFFSSSSSNTLTSNIFNLNKYSIFLNDSSSNTLSGNTVNSKYKGIVLGLSSLNTLTGNIFLSNVEGINLSLSSSNILTSNIFLSNVKDVVSIGSTNTYSSNQFKHNANNKMLTYTDVARTKDLNDVVTFNTSMFDLNGNACPACAYTTTTSPAENVATNRTDNNLSSSFTVTRPGTYSMIFTITDSDNNSTERNFIFFVDDIGTQITRYYFREINPTHGQPADTDAKSLLFTPPTNTETWSCSIWVQNSPDEIPIYPLANLLGADTYTWYKQNVVSGAYIGVQRYIILIC
;
A
#
# COMPACT_ATOMS: atom_id res chain seq x y z
N MET A 1 4.25 42.81 -94.50
CA MET A 1 3.48 43.79 -93.70
C MET A 1 3.01 43.08 -92.44
N LYS A 2 3.26 43.62 -91.25
CA LYS A 2 3.05 42.96 -89.94
C LYS A 2 1.70 42.24 -89.84
N VAL A 3 1.73 40.94 -89.52
CA VAL A 3 0.62 40.24 -88.84
C VAL A 3 1.24 39.30 -87.81
N TYR A 4 0.77 39.44 -86.57
CA TYR A 4 1.08 38.64 -85.39
C TYR A 4 0.73 37.16 -85.63
N ASN A 5 1.56 36.24 -85.12
CA ASN A 5 1.09 34.89 -84.80
C ASN A 5 1.62 34.45 -83.44
N MET A 6 0.69 33.90 -82.66
CA MET A 6 0.76 33.73 -81.22
C MET A 6 0.87 32.22 -80.90
N LYS A 7 1.58 31.93 -79.80
CA LYS A 7 1.51 30.71 -78.96
C LYS A 7 2.20 29.43 -79.45
N LYS A 8 3.30 29.10 -78.77
CA LYS A 8 3.53 27.74 -78.24
C LYS A 8 3.87 27.83 -76.75
N PHE A 9 3.15 27.01 -75.99
CA PHE A 9 3.26 26.77 -74.55
C PHE A 9 4.67 26.29 -74.16
N ILE A 10 5.22 26.82 -73.06
CA ILE A 10 6.15 26.08 -72.21
C ILE A 10 5.70 26.20 -70.76
N LEU A 11 5.66 25.03 -70.14
CA LEU A 11 5.19 24.69 -68.81
C LEU A 11 6.26 25.00 -67.75
N ILE A 12 5.76 25.51 -66.63
CA ILE A 12 6.32 25.77 -65.29
C ILE A 12 7.36 24.74 -64.81
N THR A 13 8.43 25.18 -64.12
CA THR A 13 8.77 24.63 -62.78
C THR A 13 9.52 25.66 -61.92
N ILE A 14 9.01 25.85 -60.71
CA ILE A 14 9.44 26.77 -59.65
C ILE A 14 10.69 26.20 -58.96
N ILE A 15 11.74 27.01 -58.81
CA ILE A 15 12.93 26.66 -58.03
C ILE A 15 12.57 26.85 -56.55
N ALA A 16 12.35 25.74 -55.83
CA ALA A 16 12.33 25.72 -54.37
C ALA A 16 13.71 25.30 -53.87
N THR A 17 14.44 26.22 -53.24
CA THR A 17 15.66 25.93 -52.50
C THR A 17 15.30 25.29 -51.16
N SER A 18 15.29 23.96 -51.11
CA SER A 18 15.21 23.19 -49.86
C SER A 18 16.60 23.07 -49.24
N ILE A 19 16.88 23.87 -48.20
CA ILE A 19 17.98 23.60 -47.28
C ILE A 19 17.51 22.47 -46.35
N ALA A 20 17.95 21.24 -46.63
CA ALA A 20 17.79 20.11 -45.73
C ALA A 20 18.80 20.26 -44.57
N ILE A 21 18.32 20.70 -43.41
CA ILE A 21 19.06 20.56 -42.15
C ILE A 21 19.00 19.07 -41.78
N LEU A 22 20.03 18.31 -42.17
CA LEU A 22 20.29 17.00 -41.57
C LEU A 22 20.72 17.24 -40.11
N ALA A 23 19.76 17.20 -39.19
CA ALA A 23 20.08 16.95 -37.79
C ALA A 23 20.73 15.56 -37.72
N ARG A 24 22.07 15.52 -37.66
CA ARG A 24 22.78 14.32 -37.27
C ARG A 24 22.31 14.00 -35.86
N VAL A 25 21.44 13.01 -35.71
CA VAL A 25 21.26 12.33 -34.42
C VAL A 25 22.64 11.76 -34.09
N LYS A 26 23.40 12.43 -33.23
CA LYS A 26 24.56 11.80 -32.61
C LYS A 26 23.98 10.62 -31.86
N THR A 27 24.25 9.41 -32.32
CA THR A 27 24.25 8.25 -31.46
C THR A 27 25.20 8.57 -30.32
N VAL A 28 24.64 8.98 -29.17
CA VAL A 28 25.39 9.11 -27.93
C VAL A 28 25.62 7.68 -27.49
N TYR A 29 26.82 7.17 -27.76
CA TYR A 29 27.26 5.92 -27.15
C TYR A 29 27.29 6.15 -25.64
N ALA A 30 26.80 5.18 -24.87
CA ALA A 30 26.98 5.13 -23.42
C ALA A 30 28.47 5.37 -23.11
N ALA A 31 28.78 6.42 -22.35
CA ALA A 31 30.15 6.70 -21.96
C ALA A 31 30.50 5.90 -20.70
N ASN A 32 31.79 5.61 -20.52
CA ASN A 32 32.26 5.09 -19.23
C ASN A 32 32.37 6.24 -18.23
N CYS A 33 31.84 6.05 -17.03
CA CYS A 33 31.88 7.01 -15.93
C CYS A 33 32.28 6.33 -14.61
N GLY A 34 32.33 7.10 -13.52
CA GLY A 34 32.74 6.63 -12.19
C GLY A 34 34.01 7.31 -11.68
N GLY A 35 34.27 7.19 -10.38
CA GLY A 35 35.36 7.90 -9.70
C GLY A 35 35.15 9.41 -9.77
N ALA A 36 36.08 10.12 -10.40
CA ALA A 36 35.97 11.57 -10.63
C ALA A 36 35.13 11.93 -11.87
N THR A 37 34.81 10.97 -12.73
CA THR A 37 34.04 11.19 -13.95
C THR A 37 32.54 11.13 -13.65
N VAL A 38 31.85 12.26 -13.87
CA VAL A 38 30.40 12.40 -13.66
C VAL A 38 29.63 11.45 -14.59
N CYS A 39 28.68 10.71 -14.04
CA CYS A 39 27.78 9.85 -14.78
C CYS A 39 26.50 10.59 -15.19
N ASN A 40 26.07 10.37 -16.43
CA ASN A 40 24.78 10.80 -16.97
C ASN A 40 23.89 9.58 -17.26
N CYS A 41 22.63 9.84 -17.60
CA CYS A 41 21.72 8.79 -18.04
C CYS A 41 22.30 7.98 -19.22
N GLY A 42 22.23 6.66 -19.12
CA GLY A 42 22.76 5.70 -20.07
C GLY A 42 24.24 5.35 -19.89
N ASP A 43 24.99 6.06 -19.04
CA ASP A 43 26.43 5.81 -18.89
C ASP A 43 26.73 4.50 -18.14
N THR A 44 27.88 3.92 -18.45
CA THR A 44 28.41 2.69 -17.86
C THR A 44 29.35 3.04 -16.70
N VAL A 45 28.95 2.71 -15.47
CA VAL A 45 29.74 2.94 -14.26
C VAL A 45 30.84 1.88 -14.15
N THR A 46 32.09 2.29 -14.33
CA THR A 46 33.26 1.37 -14.36
C THR A 46 34.12 1.42 -13.11
N SER A 47 33.81 2.32 -12.17
CA SER A 47 34.46 2.45 -10.87
C SER A 47 33.49 3.09 -9.87
N ASN A 48 33.77 2.98 -8.57
CA ASN A 48 32.90 3.50 -7.50
C ASN A 48 32.45 4.94 -7.79
N TYR A 49 31.16 5.21 -7.59
CA TYR A 49 30.55 6.49 -7.92
C TYR A 49 29.53 6.91 -6.86
N ILE A 50 29.51 8.21 -6.57
CA ILE A 50 28.47 8.85 -5.76
C ILE A 50 27.80 9.88 -6.66
N LEU A 51 26.48 9.81 -6.81
CA LEU A 51 25.73 10.83 -7.55
C LEU A 51 25.92 12.19 -6.89
N ASN A 52 26.03 13.24 -7.71
CA ASN A 52 26.18 14.63 -7.28
C ASN A 52 24.97 15.50 -7.67
N ALA A 53 24.00 14.92 -8.37
CA ALA A 53 22.78 15.55 -8.84
C ALA A 53 21.72 14.48 -9.14
N ASP A 54 20.46 14.91 -9.20
CA ASP A 54 19.36 14.09 -9.69
C ASP A 54 19.50 13.81 -11.19
N LEU A 55 19.11 12.61 -11.63
CA LEU A 55 19.09 12.22 -13.02
C LEU A 55 17.65 12.05 -13.53
N THR A 56 17.35 12.64 -14.69
CA THR A 56 16.08 12.45 -15.42
C THR A 56 16.38 11.87 -16.79
N CYS A 57 15.96 10.62 -17.01
CA CYS A 57 16.39 9.78 -18.12
C CYS A 57 15.23 9.47 -19.07
N THR A 58 15.50 9.55 -20.37
CA THR A 58 14.56 9.16 -21.45
C THR A 58 14.80 7.73 -21.94
N GLY A 59 15.40 6.90 -21.10
CA GLY A 59 15.94 5.58 -21.38
C GLY A 59 16.50 4.99 -20.10
N HIS A 60 17.48 4.08 -20.18
CA HIS A 60 18.15 3.56 -18.98
C HIS A 60 18.78 4.68 -18.12
N GLY A 61 18.78 4.47 -16.80
CA GLY A 61 19.47 5.31 -15.83
C GLY A 61 20.98 5.06 -15.86
N LEU A 62 21.51 4.18 -15.01
CA LEU A 62 22.93 3.82 -15.00
C LEU A 62 23.13 2.36 -15.40
N VAL A 63 24.20 2.07 -16.12
CA VAL A 63 24.60 0.71 -16.49
C VAL A 63 25.79 0.29 -15.63
N VAL A 64 25.74 -0.90 -15.03
CA VAL A 64 26.86 -1.45 -14.26
C VAL A 64 27.94 -1.91 -15.23
N GLY A 65 29.19 -1.52 -14.98
CA GLY A 65 30.31 -1.75 -15.90
C GLY A 65 31.48 -2.56 -15.35
N ALA A 66 31.47 -2.95 -14.08
CA ALA A 66 32.51 -3.77 -13.46
C ALA A 66 32.01 -4.46 -12.19
N ASP A 67 32.66 -5.57 -11.82
CA ASP A 67 32.46 -6.23 -10.53
C ASP A 67 32.92 -5.35 -9.36
N GLY A 68 32.34 -5.57 -8.19
CA GLY A 68 32.86 -4.99 -6.94
C GLY A 68 32.68 -3.47 -6.80
N ILE A 69 32.01 -2.81 -7.75
CA ILE A 69 31.79 -1.36 -7.69
C ILE A 69 30.63 -0.99 -6.78
N THR A 70 30.72 0.21 -6.22
CA THR A 70 29.63 0.86 -5.49
C THR A 70 29.02 1.97 -6.33
N ILE A 71 27.71 1.91 -6.55
CA ILE A 71 26.90 2.99 -7.10
C ILE A 71 26.06 3.56 -5.95
N ASN A 72 26.51 4.69 -5.40
CA ASN A 72 25.86 5.37 -4.29
C ASN A 72 25.04 6.54 -4.80
N GLY A 73 23.78 6.61 -4.39
CA GLY A 73 22.84 7.64 -4.80
C GLY A 73 23.12 9.02 -4.20
N GLY A 74 23.90 9.13 -3.13
CA GLY A 74 24.16 10.42 -2.45
C GLY A 74 22.87 11.10 -1.97
N ASN A 75 21.81 10.31 -1.71
CA ASN A 75 20.44 10.78 -1.50
C ASN A 75 19.85 11.60 -2.67
N HIS A 76 20.32 11.35 -3.89
CA HIS A 76 19.73 11.84 -5.13
C HIS A 76 18.78 10.81 -5.75
N THR A 77 18.04 11.26 -6.75
CA THR A 77 17.03 10.50 -7.47
C THR A 77 17.51 10.10 -8.87
N ILE A 78 17.00 8.97 -9.35
CA ILE A 78 17.02 8.62 -10.77
C ILE A 78 15.56 8.44 -11.20
N THR A 79 15.14 9.24 -12.17
CA THR A 79 13.76 9.28 -12.67
C THR A 79 13.74 8.93 -14.16
N GLY A 80 13.00 7.89 -14.52
CA GLY A 80 12.75 7.51 -15.93
C GLY A 80 11.58 8.28 -16.54
N ASP A 81 11.24 7.95 -17.77
CA ASP A 81 10.13 8.51 -18.53
C ASP A 81 8.91 7.58 -18.64
N GLY A 82 8.96 6.42 -17.98
CA GLY A 82 7.90 5.40 -18.00
C GLY A 82 8.01 4.42 -19.16
N GLY A 83 9.13 4.41 -19.90
CA GLY A 83 9.37 3.47 -20.99
C GLY A 83 9.35 2.00 -20.54
N SER A 84 8.89 1.12 -21.45
CA SER A 84 8.56 -0.27 -21.13
C SER A 84 9.75 -1.22 -21.06
N THR A 85 10.94 -0.76 -21.43
CA THR A 85 12.19 -1.54 -21.44
C THR A 85 13.27 -0.96 -20.55
N ASP A 86 13.00 0.19 -19.93
CA ASP A 86 14.04 0.97 -19.27
C ASP A 86 14.30 0.49 -17.85
N TYR A 87 15.57 0.62 -17.47
CA TYR A 87 16.10 0.17 -16.19
C TYR A 87 16.70 1.36 -15.49
N GLY A 88 16.34 1.61 -14.23
CA GLY A 88 16.97 2.67 -13.43
C GLY A 88 18.44 2.36 -13.19
N ILE A 89 18.74 1.14 -12.75
CA ILE A 89 20.09 0.58 -12.69
C ILE A 89 20.10 -0.77 -13.39
N ASN A 90 20.95 -0.88 -14.41
CA ASN A 90 21.01 -2.00 -15.34
C ASN A 90 22.27 -2.84 -15.10
N ASN A 91 22.10 -4.07 -14.61
CA ASN A 91 23.16 -5.09 -14.58
C ASN A 91 22.78 -6.31 -15.44
N THR A 92 22.39 -6.08 -16.70
CA THR A 92 22.24 -7.17 -17.69
C THR A 92 23.56 -7.84 -18.04
N SER A 93 24.71 -7.21 -17.78
CA SER A 93 26.01 -7.81 -18.06
C SER A 93 26.46 -8.85 -17.01
N GLY A 94 25.73 -8.97 -15.89
CA GLY A 94 26.00 -9.98 -14.86
C GLY A 94 27.28 -9.76 -14.08
N TYR A 95 27.56 -8.51 -13.74
CA TYR A 95 28.65 -8.19 -12.81
C TYR A 95 28.27 -8.58 -11.38
N ASP A 96 29.24 -9.09 -10.63
CA ASP A 96 29.11 -9.61 -9.28
C ASP A 96 29.60 -8.63 -8.22
N ASN A 97 29.21 -8.87 -6.98
CA ASN A 97 29.68 -8.15 -5.79
C ASN A 97 29.47 -6.63 -5.86
N ILE A 98 28.45 -6.18 -6.61
CA ILE A 98 28.15 -4.74 -6.72
C ILE A 98 27.38 -4.26 -5.51
N THR A 99 27.59 -2.99 -5.14
CA THR A 99 26.82 -2.34 -4.08
C THR A 99 26.01 -1.20 -4.68
N ILE A 100 24.70 -1.21 -4.48
CA ILE A 100 23.80 -0.12 -4.86
C ILE A 100 23.18 0.42 -3.59
N GLN A 101 23.36 1.70 -3.28
CA GLN A 101 22.91 2.23 -1.99
C GLN A 101 22.53 3.70 -1.98
N ASP A 102 21.79 4.10 -0.95
CA ASP A 102 21.56 5.50 -0.54
C ASP A 102 20.97 6.40 -1.65
N PHE A 103 19.99 5.88 -2.39
CA PHE A 103 19.20 6.71 -3.32
C PHE A 103 17.94 7.23 -2.64
N ALA A 104 17.65 8.51 -2.84
CA ALA A 104 16.40 9.09 -2.37
C ALA A 104 15.19 8.47 -3.06
N ASN A 105 15.29 8.18 -4.37
CA ASN A 105 14.27 7.45 -5.12
C ASN A 105 14.80 6.93 -6.47
N ILE A 106 14.41 5.71 -6.86
CA ILE A 106 14.52 5.21 -8.24
C ILE A 106 13.10 4.96 -8.77
N THR A 107 12.65 5.75 -9.74
CA THR A 107 11.24 5.82 -10.11
C THR A 107 10.98 5.98 -11.61
N ASN A 108 9.77 5.59 -12.03
CA ASN A 108 9.25 5.76 -13.38
C ASN A 108 10.04 5.01 -14.47
N PHE A 109 10.53 3.81 -14.13
CA PHE A 109 11.12 2.84 -15.05
C PHE A 109 10.21 1.61 -15.22
N ASN A 110 10.48 0.80 -16.25
CA ASN A 110 9.94 -0.55 -16.25
C ASN A 110 10.48 -1.33 -15.05
N THR A 111 11.79 -1.37 -14.86
CA THR A 111 12.42 -1.97 -13.69
C THR A 111 13.32 -0.97 -12.99
N GLY A 112 13.15 -0.76 -11.69
CA GLY A 112 14.01 0.14 -10.92
C GLY A 112 15.46 -0.34 -10.92
N ILE A 113 15.71 -1.57 -10.46
CA ILE A 113 17.03 -2.22 -10.50
C ILE A 113 16.89 -3.62 -11.09
N PHE A 114 17.67 -3.93 -12.12
CA PHE A 114 17.68 -5.23 -12.76
C PHE A 114 19.04 -5.92 -12.60
N LEU A 115 19.06 -7.13 -12.03
CA LEU A 115 20.24 -8.00 -11.97
C LEU A 115 20.00 -9.27 -12.80
N MET A 116 20.94 -9.61 -13.68
CA MET A 116 20.92 -10.85 -14.44
C MET A 116 22.19 -11.64 -14.16
N MET A 117 22.06 -12.91 -13.77
CA MET A 117 23.19 -13.81 -13.55
C MET A 117 24.28 -13.24 -12.62
N SER A 118 23.87 -12.49 -11.58
CA SER A 118 24.75 -11.81 -10.64
C SER A 118 24.68 -12.43 -9.24
N ALA A 119 25.79 -12.39 -8.52
CA ALA A 119 25.91 -12.88 -7.16
C ALA A 119 26.72 -11.96 -6.23
N GLY A 120 26.49 -12.10 -4.92
CA GLY A 120 27.24 -11.37 -3.89
C GLY A 120 26.93 -9.87 -3.81
N SER A 121 25.92 -9.39 -4.52
CA SER A 121 25.58 -7.97 -4.59
C SER A 121 24.77 -7.50 -3.38
N THR A 122 24.93 -6.23 -3.01
CA THR A 122 24.21 -5.59 -1.90
C THR A 122 23.38 -4.42 -2.41
N ILE A 123 22.10 -4.38 -2.05
CA ILE A 123 21.16 -3.29 -2.37
C ILE A 123 20.55 -2.77 -1.06
N GLN A 124 20.83 -1.51 -0.69
CA GLN A 124 20.43 -1.02 0.64
C GLN A 124 20.09 0.46 0.72
N ASN A 125 19.20 0.82 1.64
CA ASN A 125 18.81 2.20 1.94
C ASN A 125 18.30 2.98 0.71
N ILE A 126 17.50 2.32 -0.13
CA ILE A 126 16.94 2.91 -1.34
C ILE A 126 15.42 3.01 -1.20
N THR A 127 14.85 4.14 -1.60
CA THR A 127 13.43 4.17 -1.96
C THR A 127 13.28 3.80 -3.44
N ILE A 128 12.41 2.84 -3.73
CA ILE A 128 12.13 2.40 -5.11
C ILE A 128 10.63 2.48 -5.30
N GLY A 129 10.16 3.32 -6.22
CA GLY A 129 8.72 3.53 -6.35
C GLY A 129 8.20 3.77 -7.74
N SER A 130 6.90 3.52 -7.93
CA SER A 130 6.19 3.75 -9.19
C SER A 130 6.80 3.09 -10.43
N ASN A 131 7.48 1.95 -10.26
CA ASN A 131 7.99 1.13 -11.36
C ASN A 131 7.05 -0.06 -11.65
N TYR A 132 7.20 -0.72 -12.80
CA TYR A 132 6.51 -2.00 -13.02
C TYR A 132 7.12 -3.09 -12.13
N TYR A 133 8.44 -3.23 -12.13
CA TYR A 133 9.22 -3.98 -11.16
C TYR A 133 10.07 -3.02 -10.32
N GLY A 134 10.05 -3.11 -9.00
CA GLY A 134 10.98 -2.35 -8.17
C GLY A 134 12.41 -2.88 -8.34
N ILE A 135 12.61 -4.13 -7.93
CA ILE A 135 13.83 -4.91 -8.20
C ILE A 135 13.42 -6.20 -8.91
N PHE A 136 14.19 -6.58 -9.93
CA PHE A 136 14.05 -7.88 -10.57
C PHE A 136 15.41 -8.58 -10.70
N PHE A 137 15.53 -9.73 -10.05
CA PHE A 137 16.63 -10.67 -10.19
C PHE A 137 16.24 -11.81 -11.13
N SER A 138 17.05 -12.04 -12.15
CA SER A 138 16.97 -13.18 -13.05
C SER A 138 18.21 -14.04 -12.88
N SER A 139 18.04 -15.29 -12.43
CA SER A 139 19.12 -16.23 -12.13
C SER A 139 20.24 -15.62 -11.28
N SER A 140 19.89 -14.78 -10.31
CA SER A 140 20.84 -14.02 -9.48
C SER A 140 20.73 -14.45 -8.02
N SER A 141 21.79 -15.07 -7.49
CA SER A 141 21.76 -15.76 -6.20
C SER A 141 22.73 -15.15 -5.19
N SER A 142 22.53 -15.39 -3.91
CA SER A 142 23.47 -14.95 -2.85
C SER A 142 23.63 -13.42 -2.76
N ASN A 143 22.57 -12.66 -3.02
CA ASN A 143 22.54 -11.20 -2.89
C ASN A 143 21.83 -10.78 -1.60
N THR A 144 22.08 -9.55 -1.16
CA THR A 144 21.52 -8.97 0.07
C THR A 144 20.70 -7.72 -0.24
N LEU A 145 19.46 -7.66 0.23
CA LEU A 145 18.59 -6.49 0.17
C LEU A 145 18.22 -6.05 1.59
N THR A 146 18.68 -4.87 2.01
CA THR A 146 18.49 -4.42 3.40
C THR A 146 17.95 -3.01 3.49
N SER A 147 16.95 -2.79 4.36
CA SER A 147 16.45 -1.45 4.69
C SER A 147 15.96 -0.62 3.49
N ASN A 148 15.42 -1.28 2.46
CA ASN A 148 14.84 -0.59 1.31
C ASN A 148 13.34 -0.31 1.54
N ILE A 149 12.85 0.77 0.93
CA ILE A 149 11.45 1.16 0.95
C ILE A 149 10.89 1.02 -0.46
N PHE A 150 9.92 0.14 -0.64
CA PHE A 150 9.23 -0.03 -1.91
C PHE A 150 7.85 0.59 -1.85
N ASN A 151 7.55 1.50 -2.77
CA ASN A 151 6.30 2.25 -2.76
C ASN A 151 5.63 2.28 -4.13
N LEU A 152 4.42 1.75 -4.23
CA LEU A 152 3.58 1.85 -5.43
C LEU A 152 4.16 1.21 -6.71
N ASN A 153 5.12 0.29 -6.58
CA ASN A 153 5.52 -0.59 -7.68
C ASN A 153 4.41 -1.62 -7.97
N LYS A 154 4.27 -2.10 -9.20
CA LYS A 154 3.34 -3.21 -9.47
C LYS A 154 3.82 -4.50 -8.79
N TYR A 155 5.08 -4.84 -8.97
CA TYR A 155 5.81 -5.87 -8.24
C TYR A 155 7.01 -5.23 -7.55
N SER A 156 7.11 -5.30 -6.22
CA SER A 156 8.23 -4.61 -5.54
C SER A 156 9.54 -5.36 -5.67
N ILE A 157 9.57 -6.66 -5.34
CA ILE A 157 10.76 -7.51 -5.53
C ILE A 157 10.33 -8.76 -6.29
N PHE A 158 11.01 -9.05 -7.39
CA PHE A 158 10.77 -10.24 -8.19
C PHE A 158 12.07 -11.05 -8.30
N LEU A 159 12.06 -12.27 -7.76
CA LEU A 159 13.14 -13.24 -7.82
C LEU A 159 12.71 -14.38 -8.75
N ASN A 160 13.38 -14.52 -9.89
CA ASN A 160 13.18 -15.62 -10.83
C ASN A 160 14.44 -16.47 -10.87
N ASP A 161 14.32 -17.76 -10.54
CA ASP A 161 15.46 -18.70 -10.51
C ASP A 161 16.63 -18.18 -9.65
N SER A 162 16.32 -17.46 -8.56
CA SER A 162 17.25 -16.64 -7.80
C SER A 162 17.26 -17.09 -6.34
N SER A 163 18.19 -17.98 -6.01
CA SER A 163 18.22 -18.69 -4.72
C SER A 163 19.19 -18.06 -3.73
N SER A 164 19.10 -18.45 -2.46
CA SER A 164 20.08 -18.07 -1.41
C SER A 164 20.24 -16.56 -1.16
N ASN A 165 19.23 -15.74 -1.46
CA ASN A 165 19.28 -14.30 -1.18
C ASN A 165 18.81 -13.98 0.25
N THR A 166 19.30 -12.88 0.82
CA THR A 166 18.91 -12.37 2.14
C THR A 166 18.17 -11.05 2.00
N LEU A 167 16.93 -10.99 2.48
CA LEU A 167 16.07 -9.81 2.44
C LEU A 167 15.71 -9.42 3.87
N SER A 168 16.23 -8.31 4.38
CA SER A 168 16.01 -7.91 5.77
C SER A 168 15.59 -6.45 5.96
N GLY A 169 14.64 -6.22 6.87
CA GLY A 169 14.25 -4.88 7.28
C GLY A 169 13.64 -4.02 6.15
N ASN A 170 13.14 -4.63 5.08
CA ASN A 170 12.54 -3.88 3.97
C ASN A 170 11.08 -3.55 4.27
N THR A 171 10.63 -2.37 3.85
CA THR A 171 9.21 -1.98 3.88
C THR A 171 8.63 -2.08 2.48
N VAL A 172 7.59 -2.89 2.30
CA VAL A 172 7.04 -3.25 1.00
C VAL A 172 5.56 -2.86 0.91
N ASN A 173 5.28 -1.82 0.14
CA ASN A 173 3.95 -1.36 -0.22
C ASN A 173 3.78 -1.30 -1.75
N SER A 174 3.26 -2.39 -2.33
CA SER A 174 3.06 -2.55 -3.77
C SER A 174 1.61 -2.36 -4.19
N LYS A 175 1.39 -1.97 -5.45
CA LYS A 175 0.06 -1.96 -6.07
C LYS A 175 -0.53 -3.35 -6.26
N TYR A 176 0.31 -4.38 -6.36
CA TYR A 176 -0.15 -5.75 -6.57
C TYR A 176 0.59 -6.76 -5.68
N LYS A 177 1.80 -7.18 -6.02
CA LYS A 177 2.53 -8.17 -5.20
C LYS A 177 3.77 -7.55 -4.57
N GLY A 178 3.94 -7.77 -3.27
CA GLY A 178 5.11 -7.33 -2.51
C GLY A 178 6.37 -8.03 -3.00
N ILE A 179 6.52 -9.30 -2.65
CA ILE A 179 7.66 -10.13 -3.06
C ILE A 179 7.18 -11.35 -3.82
N VAL A 180 7.81 -11.65 -4.95
CA VAL A 180 7.55 -12.86 -5.74
C VAL A 180 8.84 -13.67 -5.84
N LEU A 181 8.79 -14.93 -5.42
CA LEU A 181 9.82 -15.94 -5.59
C LEU A 181 9.26 -17.01 -6.53
N GLY A 182 9.80 -17.06 -7.75
CA GLY A 182 9.53 -18.10 -8.75
C GLY A 182 10.77 -18.96 -8.91
N LEU A 183 10.65 -20.28 -8.68
CA LEU A 183 11.76 -21.23 -8.76
C LEU A 183 12.99 -20.80 -7.91
N SER A 184 12.76 -20.10 -6.80
CA SER A 184 13.78 -19.39 -6.02
C SER A 184 13.79 -19.93 -4.60
N SER A 185 14.71 -20.85 -4.32
CA SER A 185 14.76 -21.59 -3.04
C SER A 185 15.82 -21.02 -2.09
N LEU A 186 15.81 -21.44 -0.83
CA LEU A 186 16.87 -21.12 0.14
C LEU A 186 17.04 -19.62 0.46
N ASN A 187 16.05 -18.77 0.18
CA ASN A 187 16.10 -17.35 0.55
C ASN A 187 15.71 -17.15 2.02
N THR A 188 16.30 -16.14 2.64
CA THR A 188 16.02 -15.74 4.03
C THR A 188 15.36 -14.36 4.06
N LEU A 189 14.15 -14.27 4.62
CA LEU A 189 13.37 -13.05 4.75
C LEU A 189 13.16 -12.75 6.23
N THR A 190 13.82 -11.71 6.75
CA THR A 190 13.82 -11.39 8.19
C THR A 190 13.41 -9.96 8.48
N GLY A 191 12.39 -9.78 9.31
CA GLY A 191 12.03 -8.44 9.80
C GLY A 191 11.48 -7.49 8.73
N ASN A 192 10.91 -8.02 7.64
CA ASN A 192 10.31 -7.19 6.60
C ASN A 192 8.86 -6.81 6.97
N ILE A 193 8.41 -5.66 6.49
CA ILE A 193 7.05 -5.15 6.68
C ILE A 193 6.33 -5.15 5.33
N PHE A 194 5.23 -5.90 5.23
CA PHE A 194 4.37 -5.97 4.04
C PHE A 194 3.08 -5.21 4.32
N LEU A 195 2.91 -4.05 3.70
CA LEU A 195 1.79 -3.14 3.92
C LEU A 195 0.89 -3.05 2.70
N SER A 196 -0.41 -3.33 2.87
CA SER A 196 -1.45 -3.02 1.88
C SER A 196 -1.23 -3.59 0.47
N ASN A 197 -0.57 -4.74 0.38
CA ASN A 197 -0.36 -5.45 -0.88
C ASN A 197 -1.58 -6.34 -1.20
N VAL A 198 -1.82 -6.62 -2.48
CA VAL A 198 -2.79 -7.67 -2.85
C VAL A 198 -2.25 -9.04 -2.45
N GLU A 199 -0.96 -9.29 -2.68
CA GLU A 199 -0.24 -10.43 -2.13
C GLU A 199 1.03 -9.93 -1.44
N GLY A 200 1.19 -10.20 -0.14
CA GLY A 200 2.41 -9.86 0.59
C GLY A 200 3.62 -10.59 0.00
N ILE A 201 3.55 -11.92 0.00
CA ILE A 201 4.57 -12.80 -0.60
C ILE A 201 3.92 -13.89 -1.45
N ASN A 202 4.52 -14.16 -2.61
CA ASN A 202 4.20 -15.29 -3.47
C ASN A 202 5.42 -16.22 -3.61
N LEU A 203 5.32 -17.46 -3.13
CA LEU A 203 6.34 -18.51 -3.13
C LEU A 203 5.95 -19.63 -4.12
N SER A 204 6.07 -19.35 -5.41
CA SER A 204 5.69 -20.30 -6.47
C SER A 204 6.85 -21.25 -6.77
N LEU A 205 6.65 -22.56 -6.53
CA LEU A 205 7.66 -23.61 -6.76
C LEU A 205 9.03 -23.27 -6.11
N SER A 206 8.97 -22.63 -4.93
CA SER A 206 10.10 -22.02 -4.23
C SER A 206 10.12 -22.53 -2.80
N SER A 207 10.92 -23.57 -2.54
CA SER A 207 10.95 -24.29 -1.26
C SER A 207 12.16 -23.92 -0.41
N SER A 208 12.15 -24.35 0.84
CA SER A 208 13.27 -24.19 1.77
C SER A 208 13.66 -22.72 2.02
N ASN A 209 12.72 -21.79 1.84
CA ASN A 209 12.89 -20.41 2.27
C ASN A 209 12.57 -20.28 3.76
N ILE A 210 13.20 -19.32 4.42
CA ILE A 210 13.05 -19.04 5.86
C ILE A 210 12.44 -17.65 6.00
N LEU A 211 11.27 -17.56 6.62
CA LEU A 211 10.58 -16.31 6.90
C LEU A 211 10.49 -16.12 8.40
N THR A 212 11.20 -15.14 8.93
CA THR A 212 11.30 -14.91 10.39
C THR A 212 10.96 -13.48 10.77
N SER A 213 10.12 -13.29 11.78
CA SER A 213 9.82 -11.97 12.36
C SER A 213 9.29 -10.94 11.36
N ASN A 214 8.63 -11.36 10.27
CA ASN A 214 8.03 -10.43 9.32
C ASN A 214 6.64 -9.97 9.80
N ILE A 215 6.24 -8.77 9.40
CA ILE A 215 4.95 -8.18 9.74
C ILE A 215 4.14 -7.98 8.46
N PHE A 216 2.96 -8.57 8.39
CA PHE A 216 2.01 -8.43 7.30
C PHE A 216 0.81 -7.65 7.80
N LEU A 217 0.58 -6.46 7.25
CA LEU A 217 -0.45 -5.55 7.68
C LEU A 217 -1.36 -5.14 6.51
N SER A 218 -2.66 -5.39 6.67
CA SER A 218 -3.70 -4.97 5.74
C SER A 218 -3.50 -5.45 4.29
N ASN A 219 -2.83 -6.58 4.09
CA ASN A 219 -2.72 -7.23 2.79
C ASN A 219 -4.01 -7.99 2.46
N VAL A 220 -4.31 -8.16 1.16
CA VAL A 220 -5.46 -8.99 0.76
C VAL A 220 -5.17 -10.48 0.96
N LYS A 221 -3.95 -10.91 0.62
CA LYS A 221 -3.41 -12.23 0.93
C LYS A 221 -2.01 -12.07 1.50
N ASP A 222 -1.71 -12.84 2.54
CA ASP A 222 -0.41 -12.74 3.21
C ASP A 222 0.69 -13.51 2.48
N VAL A 223 0.60 -14.84 2.52
CA VAL A 223 1.57 -15.74 1.90
C VAL A 223 0.83 -16.71 0.99
N VAL A 224 1.15 -16.63 -0.30
CA VAL A 224 0.68 -17.57 -1.33
C VAL A 224 1.81 -18.55 -1.62
N SER A 225 1.71 -19.78 -1.12
CA SER A 225 2.68 -20.86 -1.34
C SER A 225 2.05 -21.92 -2.23
N ILE A 226 2.60 -22.15 -3.44
CA ILE A 226 2.11 -23.13 -4.42
C ILE A 226 3.24 -24.10 -4.73
N GLY A 227 3.02 -25.39 -4.43
CA GLY A 227 4.01 -26.44 -4.66
C GLY A 227 5.33 -26.22 -3.91
N SER A 228 5.26 -25.63 -2.71
CA SER A 228 6.42 -25.24 -1.92
C SER A 228 6.22 -25.47 -0.43
N THR A 229 7.28 -25.86 0.26
CA THR A 229 7.33 -25.99 1.73
C THR A 229 8.41 -25.06 2.26
N ASN A 230 8.08 -24.26 3.27
CA ASN A 230 8.96 -23.22 3.81
C ASN A 230 8.89 -23.18 5.34
N THR A 231 9.88 -22.53 5.95
CA THR A 231 9.96 -22.38 7.41
C THR A 231 9.47 -20.99 7.80
N TYR A 232 8.57 -20.92 8.77
CA TYR A 232 8.01 -19.67 9.26
C TYR A 232 8.16 -19.61 10.77
N SER A 233 8.71 -18.52 11.30
CA SER A 233 8.76 -18.34 12.75
C SER A 233 8.55 -16.89 13.16
N SER A 234 7.82 -16.67 14.24
CA SER A 234 7.58 -15.34 14.83
C SER A 234 6.99 -14.29 13.87
N ASN A 235 6.32 -14.70 12.79
CA ASN A 235 5.69 -13.76 11.85
C ASN A 235 4.33 -13.26 12.37
N GLN A 236 3.98 -12.02 12.09
CA GLN A 236 2.73 -11.40 12.53
C GLN A 236 1.85 -11.03 11.35
N PHE A 237 0.58 -11.44 11.35
CA PHE A 237 -0.38 -11.21 10.29
C PHE A 237 -1.61 -10.47 10.83
N LYS A 238 -1.69 -9.16 10.60
CA LYS A 238 -2.69 -8.29 11.19
C LYS A 238 -3.62 -7.69 10.14
N HIS A 239 -4.92 -7.84 10.36
CA HIS A 239 -5.98 -7.21 9.56
C HIS A 239 -5.95 -7.57 8.07
N ASN A 240 -5.39 -8.73 7.74
CA ASN A 240 -5.33 -9.21 6.37
C ASN A 240 -6.64 -9.88 5.98
N ALA A 241 -7.06 -9.73 4.72
CA ALA A 241 -8.35 -10.26 4.28
C ALA A 241 -8.34 -11.80 4.18
N ASN A 242 -7.20 -12.38 3.82
CA ASN A 242 -7.02 -13.83 3.72
C ASN A 242 -5.67 -14.24 4.33
N ASN A 243 -5.73 -15.20 5.25
CA ASN A 243 -4.57 -15.77 5.91
C ASN A 243 -4.72 -17.29 5.95
N LYS A 244 -3.62 -18.02 5.80
CA LYS A 244 -3.63 -19.50 5.80
C LYS A 244 -3.92 -20.10 7.17
N MET A 245 -3.52 -19.44 8.26
CA MET A 245 -3.61 -19.97 9.62
C MET A 245 -5.05 -20.02 10.15
N LEU A 246 -5.98 -19.31 9.53
CA LEU A 246 -7.37 -19.25 9.96
C LEU A 246 -8.31 -19.23 8.77
N THR A 247 -9.21 -20.21 8.73
CA THR A 247 -10.42 -20.17 7.90
C THR A 247 -11.66 -20.11 8.79
N TYR A 248 -12.72 -19.49 8.31
CA TYR A 248 -14.03 -19.50 8.95
C TYR A 248 -15.12 -19.66 7.89
N THR A 249 -16.21 -20.33 8.25
CA THR A 249 -17.24 -20.78 7.29
C THR A 249 -18.48 -19.89 7.24
N ASP A 250 -18.66 -18.98 8.20
CA ASP A 250 -19.86 -18.14 8.24
C ASP A 250 -19.79 -17.01 7.19
N VAL A 251 -20.84 -16.94 6.38
CA VAL A 251 -21.01 -16.00 5.27
C VAL A 251 -22.09 -14.95 5.56
N ALA A 252 -22.91 -15.14 6.60
CA ALA A 252 -23.99 -14.21 6.91
C ALA A 252 -23.43 -12.94 7.55
N ARG A 253 -23.57 -11.82 6.83
CA ARG A 253 -23.14 -10.50 7.29
C ARG A 253 -24.21 -9.76 8.08
N THR A 254 -25.39 -10.33 8.25
CA THR A 254 -26.51 -9.77 9.01
C THR A 254 -27.06 -10.84 9.95
N LYS A 255 -27.37 -10.46 11.18
CA LYS A 255 -27.90 -11.31 12.26
C LYS A 255 -29.06 -10.60 12.95
N ASP A 256 -30.00 -11.34 13.53
CA ASP A 256 -31.11 -10.76 14.26
C ASP A 256 -30.71 -10.45 15.71
N LEU A 257 -31.34 -9.40 16.28
CA LEU A 257 -31.08 -9.02 17.66
C LEU A 257 -31.49 -10.14 18.63
N ASN A 258 -30.67 -10.40 19.65
CA ASN A 258 -30.79 -11.48 20.63
C ASN A 258 -30.55 -12.90 20.10
N ASP A 259 -30.16 -13.07 18.85
CA ASP A 259 -29.75 -14.38 18.35
C ASP A 259 -28.41 -14.81 18.98
N VAL A 260 -28.25 -16.13 19.09
CA VAL A 260 -26.94 -16.74 19.35
C VAL A 260 -26.19 -16.83 18.01
N VAL A 261 -25.14 -16.03 17.88
CA VAL A 261 -24.25 -16.07 16.72
C VAL A 261 -23.14 -17.08 17.00
N THR A 262 -22.88 -17.97 16.04
CA THR A 262 -21.83 -19.00 16.14
C THR A 262 -20.88 -18.89 14.97
N PHE A 263 -19.59 -18.77 15.27
CA PHE A 263 -18.49 -18.79 14.31
C PHE A 263 -17.75 -20.12 14.40
N ASN A 264 -17.77 -20.86 13.29
CA ASN A 264 -16.95 -22.06 13.15
C ASN A 264 -15.68 -21.70 12.39
N THR A 265 -14.55 -22.05 13.00
CA THR A 265 -13.21 -21.72 12.52
C THR A 265 -12.33 -22.95 12.50
N SER A 266 -11.43 -23.01 11.52
CA SER A 266 -10.39 -24.04 11.46
C SER A 266 -9.02 -23.37 11.48
N MET A 267 -8.14 -23.89 12.32
CA MET A 267 -6.80 -23.35 12.56
C MET A 267 -5.74 -24.21 11.85
N PHE A 268 -4.75 -23.54 11.27
CA PHE A 268 -3.67 -24.18 10.53
C PHE A 268 -2.33 -23.51 10.82
N ASP A 269 -1.24 -24.21 10.55
CA ASP A 269 0.07 -23.58 10.39
C ASP A 269 0.18 -22.89 9.00
N LEU A 270 1.28 -22.19 8.75
CA LEU A 270 1.50 -21.50 7.47
C LEU A 270 1.81 -22.42 6.28
N ASN A 271 2.15 -23.69 6.54
CA ASN A 271 2.27 -24.71 5.52
C ASN A 271 0.92 -25.35 5.17
N GLY A 272 -0.13 -25.06 5.93
CA GLY A 272 -1.50 -25.53 5.70
C GLY A 272 -1.85 -26.82 6.45
N ASN A 273 -1.02 -27.26 7.41
CA ASN A 273 -1.35 -28.41 8.24
C ASN A 273 -2.33 -28.01 9.35
N ALA A 274 -3.21 -28.92 9.73
CA ALA A 274 -4.11 -28.72 10.87
C ALA A 274 -3.32 -28.42 12.15
N CYS A 275 -3.74 -27.40 12.91
CA CYS A 275 -3.03 -26.94 14.10
C CYS A 275 -3.85 -27.13 15.39
N PRO A 276 -3.93 -28.34 15.95
CA PRO A 276 -4.61 -28.56 17.24
C PRO A 276 -3.91 -27.93 18.43
N ALA A 277 -2.59 -27.72 18.31
CA ALA A 277 -1.76 -27.10 19.35
C ALA A 277 -1.77 -25.57 19.31
N CYS A 278 -2.41 -24.94 18.32
CA CYS A 278 -2.48 -23.49 18.21
C CYS A 278 -3.16 -22.90 19.46
N ALA A 279 -2.51 -21.89 20.03
CA ALA A 279 -3.12 -21.02 21.02
C ALA A 279 -4.11 -20.08 20.33
N TYR A 280 -5.18 -19.72 21.03
CA TYR A 280 -6.21 -18.84 20.48
C TYR A 280 -6.81 -17.92 21.54
N THR A 281 -7.25 -16.75 21.10
CA THR A 281 -8.16 -15.86 21.84
C THR A 281 -9.29 -15.44 20.93
N THR A 282 -10.48 -15.32 21.50
CA THR A 282 -11.70 -14.92 20.80
C THR A 282 -12.43 -13.86 21.59
N THR A 283 -12.56 -12.68 21.01
CA THR A 283 -13.23 -11.54 21.64
C THR A 283 -14.17 -10.89 20.65
N THR A 284 -15.04 -10.01 21.14
CA THR A 284 -15.93 -9.22 20.28
C THR A 284 -15.77 -7.74 20.54
N SER A 285 -16.08 -6.94 19.53
CA SER A 285 -16.34 -5.51 19.68
C SER A 285 -17.71 -5.22 19.05
N PRO A 286 -18.72 -4.73 19.80
CA PRO A 286 -18.70 -4.48 21.23
C PRO A 286 -18.46 -5.78 22.04
N ALA A 287 -17.95 -5.62 23.26
CA ALA A 287 -17.59 -6.73 24.12
C ALA A 287 -18.84 -7.53 24.56
N GLU A 288 -18.79 -8.84 24.32
CA GLU A 288 -19.78 -9.84 24.73
C GLU A 288 -19.04 -11.04 25.35
N ASN A 289 -19.77 -11.85 26.12
CA ASN A 289 -19.22 -13.09 26.68
C ASN A 289 -19.21 -14.19 25.60
N VAL A 290 -18.01 -14.55 25.12
CA VAL A 290 -17.83 -15.58 24.10
C VAL A 290 -17.61 -16.94 24.76
N ALA A 291 -18.51 -17.89 24.47
CA ALA A 291 -18.30 -19.30 24.78
C ALA A 291 -17.53 -19.98 23.65
N THR A 292 -16.53 -20.80 23.97
CA THR A 292 -15.72 -21.53 22.98
C THR A 292 -15.73 -23.02 23.22
N ASN A 293 -15.76 -23.81 22.14
CA ASN A 293 -15.57 -25.24 22.16
C ASN A 293 -14.56 -25.66 21.08
N ARG A 294 -13.54 -26.43 21.43
CA ARG A 294 -12.48 -26.86 20.50
C ARG A 294 -12.44 -28.38 20.38
N THR A 295 -12.42 -28.87 19.14
CA THR A 295 -12.16 -30.27 18.79
C THR A 295 -11.08 -30.30 17.71
N ASP A 296 -9.91 -30.87 18.05
CA ASP A 296 -8.74 -30.88 17.17
C ASP A 296 -8.37 -29.45 16.72
N ASN A 297 -8.29 -29.19 15.41
CA ASN A 297 -8.01 -27.86 14.87
C ASN A 297 -9.25 -27.00 14.63
N ASN A 298 -10.44 -27.46 15.01
CA ASN A 298 -11.70 -26.74 14.81
C ASN A 298 -12.13 -26.07 16.11
N LEU A 299 -12.41 -24.78 16.02
CA LEU A 299 -12.86 -23.94 17.12
C LEU A 299 -14.24 -23.35 16.78
N SER A 300 -15.22 -23.64 17.63
CA SER A 300 -16.54 -23.03 17.59
C SER A 300 -16.61 -21.95 18.67
N SER A 301 -16.99 -20.74 18.29
CA SER A 301 -17.11 -19.58 19.19
C SER A 301 -18.50 -18.99 19.06
N SER A 302 -19.22 -18.86 20.17
CA SER A 302 -20.61 -18.40 20.18
C SER A 302 -20.89 -17.36 21.26
N PHE A 303 -21.75 -16.41 20.95
CA PHE A 303 -22.24 -15.41 21.90
C PHE A 303 -23.61 -14.89 21.45
N THR A 304 -24.37 -14.31 22.37
CA THR A 304 -25.62 -13.63 22.07
C THR A 304 -25.36 -12.19 21.69
N VAL A 305 -25.94 -11.71 20.58
CA VAL A 305 -25.84 -10.30 20.19
C VAL A 305 -26.89 -9.48 20.95
N THR A 306 -26.46 -8.65 21.89
CA THR A 306 -27.37 -7.98 22.86
C THR A 306 -27.82 -6.60 22.44
N ARG A 307 -27.21 -6.04 21.40
CA ARG A 307 -27.52 -4.70 20.87
C ARG A 307 -27.45 -4.67 19.35
N PRO A 308 -28.24 -3.81 18.68
CA PRO A 308 -28.10 -3.58 17.25
C PRO A 308 -26.76 -2.89 16.94
N GLY A 309 -26.29 -3.02 15.71
CA GLY A 309 -25.10 -2.32 15.24
C GLY A 309 -24.06 -3.22 14.56
N THR A 310 -22.79 -2.80 14.57
CA THR A 310 -21.69 -3.56 13.95
C THR A 310 -20.98 -4.28 15.04
N TYR A 311 -20.79 -5.56 14.78
CA TYR A 311 -19.94 -6.40 15.58
C TYR A 311 -18.71 -6.76 14.77
N SER A 312 -17.59 -6.81 15.46
CA SER A 312 -16.39 -7.51 15.04
C SER A 312 -16.22 -8.71 15.94
N MET A 313 -16.26 -9.92 15.37
CA MET A 313 -15.67 -11.08 16.02
C MET A 313 -14.17 -11.07 15.73
N ILE A 314 -13.35 -11.07 16.78
CA ILE A 314 -11.90 -10.93 16.70
C ILE A 314 -11.28 -12.26 17.10
N PHE A 315 -10.51 -12.83 16.20
CA PHE A 315 -9.73 -14.05 16.42
C PHE A 315 -8.26 -13.70 16.44
N THR A 316 -7.55 -14.12 17.48
CA THR A 316 -6.09 -14.13 17.49
C THR A 316 -5.63 -15.56 17.65
N ILE A 317 -4.79 -16.03 16.72
CA ILE A 317 -4.25 -17.39 16.71
C ILE A 317 -2.74 -17.32 16.73
N THR A 318 -2.09 -18.20 17.48
CA THR A 318 -0.63 -18.34 17.51
C THR A 318 -0.23 -19.82 17.41
N ASP A 319 0.67 -20.16 16.48
CA ASP A 319 1.20 -21.51 16.33
C ASP A 319 2.40 -21.80 17.24
N SER A 320 2.95 -23.02 17.16
CA SER A 320 4.10 -23.45 17.98
C SER A 320 5.41 -22.72 17.65
N ASP A 321 5.51 -22.15 16.45
CA ASP A 321 6.68 -21.39 15.98
C ASP A 321 6.51 -19.88 16.23
N ASN A 322 5.52 -19.52 17.06
CA ASN A 322 5.18 -18.15 17.45
C ASN A 322 4.72 -17.27 16.27
N ASN A 323 4.30 -17.87 15.15
CA ASN A 323 3.59 -17.11 14.12
C ASN A 323 2.17 -16.81 14.63
N SER A 324 1.72 -15.58 14.42
CA SER A 324 0.42 -15.13 14.93
C SER A 324 -0.41 -14.43 13.87
N THR A 325 -1.71 -14.68 13.83
CA THR A 325 -2.66 -13.90 13.03
C THR A 325 -3.75 -13.27 13.90
N GLU A 326 -4.11 -12.03 13.63
CA GLU A 326 -5.27 -11.34 14.18
C GLU A 326 -6.25 -10.99 13.06
N ARG A 327 -7.48 -11.44 13.20
CA ARG A 327 -8.52 -11.38 12.16
C ARG A 327 -9.83 -10.88 12.73
N ASN A 328 -10.38 -9.86 12.08
CA ASN A 328 -11.65 -9.25 12.46
C ASN A 328 -12.71 -9.68 11.43
N PHE A 329 -13.74 -10.37 11.88
CA PHE A 329 -14.93 -10.63 11.09
C PHE A 329 -16.02 -9.64 11.45
N ILE A 330 -16.29 -8.72 10.52
CA ILE A 330 -17.30 -7.67 10.66
C ILE A 330 -18.66 -8.19 10.20
N PHE A 331 -19.70 -7.98 11.00
CA PHE A 331 -21.09 -8.25 10.66
C PHE A 331 -22.04 -7.24 11.32
N PHE A 332 -23.27 -7.21 10.82
CA PHE A 332 -24.34 -6.32 11.27
C PHE A 332 -25.37 -7.11 12.09
N VAL A 333 -25.92 -6.44 13.09
CA VAL A 333 -27.03 -6.93 13.90
C VAL A 333 -28.19 -5.96 13.71
N ASP A 334 -29.36 -6.50 13.38
CA ASP A 334 -30.60 -5.77 13.08
C ASP A 334 -30.59 -5.04 11.71
N ASP A 335 -31.57 -4.16 11.49
CA ASP A 335 -31.84 -3.50 10.21
C ASP A 335 -30.63 -2.71 9.64
N ILE A 336 -30.30 -3.02 8.39
CA ILE A 336 -29.24 -2.40 7.57
C ILE A 336 -29.80 -1.30 6.64
N GLY A 337 -31.07 -0.95 6.79
CA GLY A 337 -31.74 0.10 6.03
C GLY A 337 -31.23 1.52 6.31
N THR A 338 -31.54 2.44 5.41
CA THR A 338 -31.29 3.87 5.62
C THR A 338 -32.12 4.34 6.81
N GLN A 339 -31.44 4.86 7.84
CA GLN A 339 -32.11 5.49 8.97
C GLN A 339 -31.96 7.01 8.92
N ILE A 340 -33.07 7.71 9.19
CA ILE A 340 -33.05 9.15 9.44
C ILE A 340 -32.90 9.35 10.94
N THR A 341 -31.71 9.73 11.39
CA THR A 341 -31.49 10.17 12.77
C THR A 341 -31.79 11.67 12.87
N ARG A 342 -32.74 12.03 13.73
CA ARG A 342 -33.04 13.44 14.01
C ARG A 342 -32.32 13.86 15.28
N TYR A 343 -31.48 14.89 15.14
CA TYR A 343 -30.89 15.58 16.27
C TYR A 343 -31.62 16.89 16.52
N TYR A 344 -31.64 17.29 17.78
CA TYR A 344 -32.12 18.57 18.22
C TYR A 344 -30.94 19.35 18.81
N PHE A 345 -30.81 20.62 18.42
CA PHE A 345 -29.86 21.54 19.05
C PHE A 345 -30.34 21.83 20.47
N ARG A 346 -29.44 21.66 21.44
CA ARG A 346 -29.74 21.82 22.86
C ARG A 346 -28.76 22.76 23.54
N GLU A 347 -29.26 23.57 24.47
CA GLU A 347 -28.45 24.48 25.29
C GLU A 347 -27.68 23.74 26.41
N ILE A 348 -26.93 22.72 26.03
CA ILE A 348 -26.13 21.88 26.94
C ILE A 348 -24.75 21.71 26.33
N ASN A 349 -23.71 21.80 27.15
CA ASN A 349 -22.34 21.56 26.70
C ASN A 349 -22.09 20.06 26.43
N PRO A 350 -21.44 19.69 25.32
CA PRO A 350 -21.07 18.30 25.06
C PRO A 350 -20.18 17.72 26.16
N THR A 351 -20.33 16.42 26.42
CA THR A 351 -19.64 15.70 27.51
C THR A 351 -18.70 14.59 27.03
N HIS A 352 -18.79 14.17 25.75
CA HIS A 352 -18.03 13.04 25.20
C HIS A 352 -16.74 13.41 24.45
N GLY A 353 -15.94 14.35 24.99
CA GLY A 353 -14.58 14.63 24.51
C GLY A 353 -14.48 15.37 23.17
N GLN A 354 -15.58 15.91 22.66
CA GLN A 354 -15.61 16.79 21.49
C GLN A 354 -15.01 18.17 21.85
N PRO A 355 -14.45 18.94 20.90
CA PRO A 355 -13.86 20.24 21.21
C PRO A 355 -14.90 21.16 21.85
N ALA A 356 -14.61 21.66 23.05
CA ALA A 356 -15.51 22.51 23.82
C ALA A 356 -14.95 23.94 23.90
N ASP A 357 -15.75 24.89 23.43
CA ASP A 357 -15.52 26.34 23.58
C ASP A 357 -16.79 26.98 24.20
N THR A 358 -16.76 28.27 24.55
CA THR A 358 -17.87 28.95 25.27
C THR A 358 -19.22 28.86 24.56
N ASP A 359 -19.20 28.79 23.23
CA ASP A 359 -20.39 28.75 22.40
C ASP A 359 -20.76 27.31 21.96
N ALA A 360 -20.11 26.26 22.50
CA ALA A 360 -20.41 24.87 22.18
C ALA A 360 -21.81 24.42 22.63
N LYS A 361 -22.49 23.62 21.81
CA LYS A 361 -23.85 23.10 22.07
C LYS A 361 -23.96 21.63 21.67
N SER A 362 -24.90 20.92 22.31
CA SER A 362 -25.11 19.48 22.10
C SER A 362 -26.18 19.22 21.04
N LEU A 363 -25.93 18.21 20.22
CA LEU A 363 -26.93 17.56 19.38
C LEU A 363 -27.41 16.29 20.10
N LEU A 364 -28.67 16.28 20.56
CA LEU A 364 -29.29 15.16 21.30
C LEU A 364 -30.46 14.55 20.51
N PHE A 365 -30.88 13.33 20.83
CA PHE A 365 -32.07 12.71 20.21
C PHE A 365 -33.39 13.27 20.73
N THR A 366 -33.37 13.93 21.89
CA THR A 366 -34.58 14.40 22.56
C THR A 366 -35.00 15.81 22.11
N PRO A 367 -36.25 16.01 21.65
CA PRO A 367 -36.76 17.33 21.30
C PRO A 367 -36.85 18.24 22.54
N PRO A 368 -36.66 19.56 22.39
CA PRO A 368 -36.85 20.50 23.48
C PRO A 368 -38.33 20.52 23.90
N THR A 369 -38.59 20.47 25.20
CA THR A 369 -39.96 20.54 25.75
C THR A 369 -40.44 21.99 25.91
N ASN A 370 -39.54 22.96 25.87
CA ASN A 370 -39.79 24.40 25.97
C ASN A 370 -38.91 25.15 24.96
N THR A 371 -39.20 26.43 24.70
CA THR A 371 -38.32 27.29 23.91
C THR A 371 -36.97 27.47 24.62
N GLU A 372 -35.89 27.08 23.96
CA GLU A 372 -34.51 27.30 24.43
C GLU A 372 -33.95 28.57 23.75
N THR A 373 -33.30 29.46 24.51
CA THR A 373 -32.79 30.75 24.00
C THR A 373 -31.36 30.93 24.44
N TRP A 374 -30.45 31.07 23.47
CA TRP A 374 -29.02 31.15 23.72
C TRP A 374 -28.39 32.24 22.86
N SER A 375 -27.24 32.74 23.32
CA SER A 375 -26.48 33.80 22.64
C SER A 375 -25.11 33.26 22.24
N CYS A 376 -24.57 33.75 21.12
CA CYS A 376 -23.21 33.48 20.68
C CYS A 376 -22.53 34.79 20.29
N SER A 377 -21.20 34.80 20.37
CA SER A 377 -20.40 36.01 20.11
C SER A 377 -19.63 35.94 18.80
N ILE A 378 -19.23 34.74 18.35
CA ILE A 378 -18.39 34.57 17.15
C ILE A 378 -18.81 33.32 16.35
N TRP A 379 -18.53 32.12 16.87
CA TRP A 379 -18.84 30.85 16.22
C TRP A 379 -19.66 29.95 17.13
N VAL A 380 -20.62 29.24 16.56
CA VAL A 380 -21.33 28.18 17.28
C VAL A 380 -20.77 26.84 16.81
N GLN A 381 -20.20 26.08 17.74
CA GLN A 381 -19.83 24.69 17.48
C GLN A 381 -20.89 23.75 18.04
N ASN A 382 -21.42 22.89 17.19
CA ASN A 382 -22.39 21.87 17.60
C ASN A 382 -21.75 20.50 17.46
N SER A 383 -21.96 19.62 18.43
CA SER A 383 -21.38 18.28 18.42
C SER A 383 -22.40 17.24 18.86
N PRO A 384 -22.49 16.08 18.17
CA PRO A 384 -23.27 14.93 18.62
C PRO A 384 -22.80 14.49 19.99
N ASP A 385 -23.61 14.73 21.02
CA ASP A 385 -23.31 14.27 22.38
C ASP A 385 -23.92 12.89 22.65
N GLU A 386 -25.02 12.57 21.98
CA GLU A 386 -25.55 11.21 21.88
C GLU A 386 -25.23 10.65 20.49
N ILE A 387 -24.53 9.52 20.43
CA ILE A 387 -24.19 8.86 19.17
C ILE A 387 -25.24 7.78 18.87
N PRO A 388 -25.75 7.67 17.63
CA PRO A 388 -26.74 6.68 17.30
C PRO A 388 -26.11 5.30 17.45
N ILE A 389 -26.92 4.32 17.82
CA ILE A 389 -26.46 2.94 18.07
C ILE A 389 -25.99 2.26 16.75
N TYR A 390 -26.05 2.98 15.63
CA TYR A 390 -25.75 2.45 14.32
C TYR A 390 -24.29 2.71 13.90
N PRO A 391 -23.64 1.70 13.30
CA PRO A 391 -22.20 1.56 13.41
C PRO A 391 -21.42 2.04 12.19
N LEU A 392 -22.08 2.18 11.04
CA LEU A 392 -21.51 2.55 9.75
C LEU A 392 -22.56 3.39 9.01
N ALA A 393 -22.68 4.65 9.39
CA ALA A 393 -23.52 5.59 8.68
C ALA A 393 -22.65 6.44 7.73
N ASN A 394 -22.87 6.30 6.42
CA ASN A 394 -22.51 7.38 5.51
C ASN A 394 -23.47 8.56 5.79
N LEU A 395 -22.95 9.69 6.29
CA LEU A 395 -23.75 10.91 6.40
C LEU A 395 -23.98 11.47 4.99
N LEU A 396 -25.11 11.09 4.38
CA LEU A 396 -25.52 11.49 3.03
C LEU A 396 -25.92 12.97 2.95
N GLY A 397 -26.37 13.56 4.05
CA GLY A 397 -26.78 14.97 4.13
C GLY A 397 -27.14 15.35 5.56
N ALA A 398 -27.17 16.66 5.86
CA ALA A 398 -27.64 17.20 7.14
C ALA A 398 -28.55 18.40 6.86
N ASP A 399 -29.82 18.29 7.22
CA ASP A 399 -30.79 19.37 7.12
C ASP A 399 -30.90 20.09 8.46
N THR A 400 -30.60 21.38 8.49
CA THR A 400 -30.70 22.21 9.69
C THR A 400 -31.71 23.33 9.50
N TYR A 401 -32.68 23.45 10.41
CA TYR A 401 -33.63 24.56 10.46
C TYR A 401 -33.33 25.44 11.67
N THR A 402 -32.78 26.63 11.45
CA THR A 402 -32.44 27.58 12.52
C THR A 402 -33.09 28.94 12.25
N TRP A 403 -33.72 29.52 13.27
CA TRP A 403 -34.15 30.92 13.26
C TRP A 403 -33.22 31.70 14.19
N TYR A 404 -32.65 32.80 13.70
CA TYR A 404 -31.79 33.67 14.49
C TYR A 404 -32.26 35.12 14.37
N LYS A 405 -31.94 35.93 15.38
CA LYS A 405 -32.16 37.37 15.38
C LYS A 405 -30.82 38.06 15.56
N GLN A 406 -30.34 38.74 14.53
CA GLN A 406 -29.09 39.48 14.58
C GLN A 406 -29.32 40.82 15.28
N ASN A 407 -28.66 41.04 16.42
CA ASN A 407 -28.53 42.37 16.99
C ASN A 407 -27.40 43.11 16.26
N VAL A 408 -27.73 43.64 15.09
CA VAL A 408 -27.12 44.82 14.44
C VAL A 408 -25.58 44.96 14.55
N VAL A 409 -24.83 44.10 13.85
CA VAL A 409 -23.47 44.45 13.37
C VAL A 409 -23.35 43.97 11.93
N SER A 410 -23.03 44.87 11.01
CA SER A 410 -22.78 44.56 9.60
C SER A 410 -21.72 43.45 9.47
N GLY A 411 -22.00 42.40 8.68
CA GLY A 411 -21.01 41.36 8.35
C GLY A 411 -21.04 40.07 9.17
N ALA A 412 -22.10 39.76 9.93
CA ALA A 412 -22.25 38.44 10.54
C ALA A 412 -22.66 37.39 9.48
N TYR A 413 -21.98 36.25 9.49
CA TYR A 413 -22.27 35.10 8.64
C TYR A 413 -22.68 33.91 9.50
N ILE A 414 -23.64 33.12 9.03
CA ILE A 414 -23.92 31.78 9.57
C ILE A 414 -23.36 30.77 8.58
N GLY A 415 -22.49 29.89 9.05
CA GLY A 415 -21.94 28.78 8.29
C GLY A 415 -21.96 27.50 9.12
N VAL A 416 -22.20 26.37 8.46
CA VAL A 416 -22.04 25.04 9.06
C VAL A 416 -20.66 24.52 8.66
N GLN A 417 -19.74 24.39 9.62
CA GLN A 417 -18.41 23.83 9.37
C GLN A 417 -18.42 22.32 9.66
N ARG A 418 -18.05 21.50 8.67
CA ARG A 418 -18.05 20.04 8.76
C ARG A 418 -16.64 19.55 9.08
N TYR A 419 -16.40 19.12 10.31
CA TYR A 419 -15.27 18.24 10.64
C TYR A 419 -15.81 16.82 10.75
N ILE A 420 -15.42 15.94 9.83
CA ILE A 420 -15.62 14.50 9.99
C ILE A 420 -14.23 13.88 10.10
N ILE A 421 -13.93 13.38 11.29
CA ILE A 421 -12.85 12.41 11.49
C ILE A 421 -13.56 11.09 11.78
N LEU A 422 -13.65 10.22 10.77
CA LEU A 422 -14.02 8.83 10.96
C LEU A 422 -12.73 8.09 11.29
N ILE A 423 -12.56 7.71 12.55
CA ILE A 423 -11.53 6.73 12.91
C ILE A 423 -12.11 5.37 12.52
N CYS A 424 -11.51 4.77 11.50
CA CYS A 424 -11.87 3.45 10.98
C CYS A 424 -11.53 2.33 11.95
#